data_AF-A0A523QKK3-F1
#
_entry.id   AF-A0A523QKK3-F1
#
_cell.length_a   1.000
_cell.length_b   1.000
_cell.length_c   1.000
_cell.angle_alpha   90.00
_cell.angle_beta   90.00
_cell.angle_gamma   90.00
#
_symmetry.space_group_name_H-M   'P 1'
#
loop_
_entity.id
_entity.type
_entity.pdbx_description
1 polymer ?
#
loop_
_entity_poly.entity_id
_entity_poly.type
_entity_poly.pdbx_seq_one_letter_code
_entity_poly.pdbx_strand_id
1 'polypeptide(L)'
;MLRRKTGEYTYFASDIAYHQDKFQRGLDWVIDIWGADHIGYVPRMKAAIRALGYPEDSLRVIIYQLVSLKRGQKRISVSTRQGEFIPLSQVLEEVGRDAARFFFLTRTWDSHLDFDLDLAKKETPENPVFYVQYAHARISSILNKARSRGIKIPSSSKGKLDLLVAPEERKLMRELCLLPDMIKEAGESLEPHRLTAWLQTVASTFHQFYTLHQVIGENEDLSSARLFLVKAVQIGLRDVLNLLGISAPETM
;
A
#
# COMPACT_ATOMS: atom_id res chain seq x y z
N MET A 1 27.26 6.61 -25.50
CA MET A 1 28.13 5.69 -26.26
C MET A 1 27.56 4.29 -26.12
N LEU A 2 27.31 3.56 -27.22
CA LEU A 2 26.74 2.20 -27.17
C LEU A 2 27.81 1.11 -27.15
N ARG A 3 28.90 1.32 -27.89
CA ARG A 3 30.04 0.40 -28.01
C ARG A 3 31.33 1.14 -27.66
N ARG A 4 32.16 0.54 -26.82
CA ARG A 4 33.49 1.04 -26.45
C ARG A 4 34.45 0.88 -27.63
N LYS A 5 35.57 1.63 -27.60
CA LYS A 5 36.66 1.44 -28.58
C LYS A 5 37.25 0.02 -28.55
N THR A 6 37.17 -0.65 -27.40
CA THR A 6 37.56 -2.06 -27.21
C THR A 6 36.62 -3.06 -27.91
N GLY A 7 35.52 -2.60 -28.51
CA GLY A 7 34.54 -3.44 -29.20
C GLY A 7 33.40 -3.93 -28.31
N GLU A 8 33.50 -3.79 -26.99
CA GLU A 8 32.47 -4.19 -26.02
C GLU A 8 31.28 -3.25 -26.01
N TYR A 9 30.08 -3.79 -25.79
CA TYR A 9 28.88 -3.01 -25.58
C TYR A 9 28.79 -2.45 -24.16
N THR A 10 28.15 -1.31 -24.02
CA THR A 10 27.89 -0.66 -22.73
C THR A 10 26.54 -1.10 -22.16
N TYR A 11 26.31 -0.89 -20.86
CA TYR A 11 24.98 -1.08 -20.25
C TYR A 11 23.86 -0.38 -21.02
N PHE A 12 24.14 0.77 -21.65
CA PHE A 12 23.16 1.43 -22.50
C PHE A 12 22.69 0.61 -23.68
N ALA A 13 23.61 -0.08 -24.35
CA ALA A 13 23.25 -0.92 -25.48
C ALA A 13 22.37 -2.08 -25.01
N SER A 14 22.69 -2.67 -23.86
CA SER A 14 21.89 -3.72 -23.23
C SER A 14 20.50 -3.21 -22.83
N ASP A 15 20.39 -2.04 -22.22
CA ASP A 15 19.09 -1.46 -21.82
C ASP A 15 18.21 -1.18 -23.04
N ILE A 16 18.77 -0.64 -24.12
CA ILE A 16 18.04 -0.39 -25.37
C ILE A 16 17.57 -1.70 -25.98
N ALA A 17 18.45 -2.71 -26.09
CA ALA A 17 18.09 -4.01 -26.63
C ALA A 17 17.00 -4.68 -25.79
N TYR A 18 17.06 -4.57 -24.47
CA TYR A 18 16.04 -5.13 -23.58
C TYR A 18 14.69 -4.42 -23.72
N HIS A 19 14.69 -3.09 -23.88
CA HIS A 19 13.45 -2.36 -24.16
C HIS A 19 12.88 -2.72 -25.53
N GLN A 20 13.72 -2.87 -26.55
CA GLN A 20 13.29 -3.34 -27.86
C GLN A 20 12.61 -4.71 -27.77
N ASP A 21 13.19 -5.65 -27.02
CA ASP A 21 12.59 -6.96 -26.75
C ASP A 21 11.23 -6.84 -26.04
N LYS A 22 11.12 -6.00 -25.00
CA LYS A 22 9.84 -5.76 -24.30
C LYS A 22 8.75 -5.30 -25.27
N PHE A 23 9.04 -4.36 -26.17
CA PHE A 23 8.07 -3.87 -27.15
C PHE A 23 7.77 -4.90 -28.25
N GLN A 24 8.77 -5.67 -28.70
CA GLN A 24 8.56 -6.75 -29.66
C GLN A 24 7.68 -7.88 -29.12
N ARG A 25 7.64 -8.07 -27.79
CA ARG A 25 6.69 -8.94 -27.11
C ARG A 25 5.26 -8.39 -27.08
N GLY A 26 5.01 -7.20 -27.59
CA GLY A 26 3.68 -6.58 -27.68
C GLY A 26 3.26 -5.78 -26.44
N LEU A 27 4.22 -5.32 -25.63
CA LEU A 27 3.92 -4.46 -24.48
C LEU A 27 3.78 -3.00 -24.94
N ASP A 28 2.60 -2.40 -24.74
CA ASP A 28 2.35 -1.00 -25.09
C ASP A 28 2.79 0.00 -24.01
N TRP A 29 2.94 -0.49 -22.78
CA TRP A 29 3.34 0.32 -21.63
C TRP A 29 4.37 -0.41 -20.78
N VAL A 30 5.54 0.19 -20.63
CA VAL A 30 6.68 -0.30 -19.87
C VAL A 30 6.94 0.64 -18.71
N ILE A 31 6.94 0.11 -17.48
CA ILE A 31 7.24 0.88 -16.27
C ILE A 31 8.55 0.38 -15.70
N ASP A 32 9.52 1.30 -15.61
CA ASP A 32 10.82 1.07 -15.00
C ASP A 32 10.88 1.80 -13.65
N ILE A 33 11.36 1.13 -12.61
CA ILE A 33 11.52 1.68 -11.25
C ILE A 33 13.01 1.73 -10.94
N TRP A 34 13.58 2.93 -10.83
CA TRP A 34 15.01 3.15 -10.59
C TRP A 34 15.27 3.99 -9.34
N GLY A 35 16.51 4.01 -8.89
CA GLY A 35 16.99 4.91 -7.83
C GLY A 35 17.30 6.32 -8.33
N ALA A 36 17.36 7.27 -7.40
CA ALA A 36 17.66 8.69 -7.65
C ALA A 36 18.99 8.93 -8.41
N ASP A 37 19.96 8.03 -8.28
CA ASP A 37 21.23 8.04 -8.98
C ASP A 37 21.11 7.86 -10.51
N HIS A 38 19.96 7.38 -10.98
CA HIS A 38 19.68 7.15 -12.40
C HIS A 38 18.85 8.27 -13.06
N ILE A 39 18.57 9.38 -12.37
CA ILE A 39 17.73 10.46 -12.91
C ILE A 39 18.28 11.05 -14.23
N GLY A 40 19.60 11.22 -14.33
CA GLY A 40 20.27 11.69 -15.55
C GLY A 40 20.23 10.69 -16.71
N TYR A 41 19.85 9.44 -16.44
CA TYR A 41 19.72 8.37 -17.43
C TYR A 41 18.38 8.41 -18.16
N VAL A 42 17.36 9.01 -17.57
CA VAL A 42 15.99 9.00 -18.10
C VAL A 42 15.90 9.64 -19.50
N PRO A 43 16.44 10.86 -19.75
CA PRO A 43 16.26 11.51 -21.04
C PRO A 43 16.86 10.73 -22.22
N ARG A 44 18.00 10.06 -22.01
CA ARG A 44 18.66 9.24 -23.04
C ARG A 44 17.91 7.93 -23.31
N MET A 45 17.31 7.32 -22.30
CA MET A 45 16.47 6.13 -22.52
C MET A 45 15.21 6.50 -23.29
N LYS A 46 14.53 7.59 -22.91
CA LYS A 46 13.39 8.14 -23.64
C LYS A 46 13.73 8.43 -25.12
N ALA A 47 14.88 9.04 -25.38
CA ALA A 47 15.35 9.27 -26.74
C ALA A 47 15.61 7.96 -27.51
N ALA A 48 16.14 6.93 -26.85
CA ALA A 48 16.35 5.62 -27.47
C ALA A 48 15.02 4.91 -27.80
N ILE A 49 14.01 5.01 -26.93
CA ILE A 49 12.67 4.46 -27.22
C ILE A 49 12.08 5.10 -28.48
N ARG A 50 12.18 6.43 -28.62
CA ARG A 50 11.77 7.11 -29.85
C ARG A 50 12.56 6.64 -31.07
N ALA A 51 13.87 6.43 -30.94
CA ALA A 51 14.72 5.97 -32.04
C ALA A 51 14.39 4.52 -32.48
N LEU A 52 13.86 3.71 -31.58
CA LEU A 52 13.33 2.37 -31.89
C LEU A 52 11.95 2.40 -32.57
N GLY A 53 11.34 3.58 -32.72
CA GLY A 53 10.05 3.77 -33.37
C GLY A 53 8.84 3.74 -32.45
N TYR A 54 9.04 3.78 -31.12
CA TYR A 54 7.94 3.76 -30.14
C TYR A 54 7.65 5.16 -29.57
N PRO A 55 6.39 5.44 -29.16
CA PRO A 55 6.05 6.68 -28.48
C PRO A 55 6.88 6.89 -27.22
N GLU A 56 7.23 8.13 -26.91
CA GLU A 56 8.04 8.42 -25.71
C GLU A 56 7.33 7.99 -24.41
N ASP A 57 6.01 8.15 -24.36
CA ASP A 57 5.18 7.86 -23.19
C ASP A 57 4.90 6.37 -23.00
N SER A 58 5.29 5.50 -23.95
CA SER A 58 5.24 4.05 -23.78
C SER A 58 6.22 3.55 -22.72
N LEU A 59 7.27 4.33 -22.40
CA LEU A 59 8.16 4.08 -21.26
C LEU A 59 7.86 5.06 -20.14
N ARG A 60 7.39 4.60 -18.98
CA ARG A 60 7.31 5.38 -17.75
C ARG A 60 8.49 5.01 -16.85
N VAL A 61 9.24 6.01 -16.39
CA VAL A 61 10.31 5.79 -15.40
C VAL A 61 9.92 6.45 -14.08
N ILE A 62 9.90 5.67 -13.02
CA ILE A 62 9.69 6.12 -11.64
C ILE A 62 11.04 6.17 -10.93
N ILE A 63 11.36 7.30 -10.30
CA ILE A 63 12.64 7.53 -9.63
C ILE A 63 12.45 7.58 -8.11
N TYR A 64 12.74 6.47 -7.43
CA TYR A 64 12.67 6.43 -5.97
C TYR A 64 13.84 7.16 -5.32
N GLN A 65 13.52 7.98 -4.30
CA GLN A 65 14.52 8.61 -3.47
C GLN A 65 15.14 7.65 -2.45
N LEU A 66 16.30 8.05 -1.93
CA LEU A 66 17.01 7.30 -0.88
C LEU A 66 16.21 7.29 0.42
N VAL A 67 16.19 6.12 1.06
CA VAL A 67 15.64 5.89 2.40
C VAL A 67 16.75 6.05 3.44
N SER A 68 16.47 6.80 4.49
CA SER A 68 17.32 6.91 5.68
C SER A 68 16.73 6.09 6.81
N LEU A 69 17.58 5.37 7.54
CA LEU A 69 17.16 4.58 8.71
C LEU A 69 17.38 5.39 9.99
N LYS A 70 16.44 5.30 10.93
CA LYS A 70 16.57 5.90 12.25
C LYS A 70 15.99 5.01 13.35
N ARG A 71 16.37 5.32 14.59
CA ARG A 71 15.79 4.80 15.83
C ARG A 71 15.31 5.98 16.67
N GLY A 72 14.00 6.20 16.70
CA GLY A 72 13.40 7.40 17.29
C GLY A 72 13.92 8.67 16.61
N GLN A 73 14.69 9.48 17.36
CA GLN A 73 15.28 10.73 16.85
C GLN A 73 16.71 10.56 16.31
N LYS A 74 17.35 9.41 16.51
CA LYS A 74 18.74 9.18 16.11
C LYS A 74 18.78 8.51 14.74
N ARG A 75 19.37 9.18 13.76
CA ARG A 75 19.71 8.55 12.47
C ARG A 75 20.73 7.45 12.72
N ILE A 76 20.49 6.29 12.10
CA ILE A 76 21.48 5.23 12.06
C ILE A 76 22.51 5.66 11.04
N SER A 77 23.73 5.94 11.50
CA SER A 77 24.82 6.26 10.60
C SER A 77 25.11 5.02 9.75
N VAL A 78 24.89 5.12 8.45
CA VAL A 78 25.33 4.11 7.46
C VAL A 78 26.86 4.14 7.28
N SER A 79 27.59 4.84 8.17
CA SER A 79 29.04 4.78 8.27
C SER A 79 29.48 4.69 9.74
N THR A 80 29.98 3.52 10.12
CA THR A 80 31.16 3.45 10.98
C THR A 80 32.38 3.28 10.06
N ARG A 81 33.59 3.43 10.60
CA ARG A 81 34.89 3.59 9.91
C ARG A 81 35.32 2.45 8.96
N GLN A 82 34.39 1.56 8.57
CA GLN A 82 34.54 0.45 7.62
C GLN A 82 33.33 0.26 6.65
N GLY A 83 32.37 1.19 6.57
CA GLY A 83 31.36 1.17 5.49
C GLY A 83 30.39 -0.01 5.53
N GLU A 84 29.88 -0.39 6.70
CA GLU A 84 28.85 -1.43 6.81
C GLU A 84 27.49 -0.94 6.27
N PHE A 85 27.07 -1.53 5.14
CA PHE A 85 25.71 -1.41 4.63
C PHE A 85 24.77 -2.30 5.45
N ILE A 86 23.61 -1.78 5.87
CA ILE A 86 22.56 -2.60 6.50
C ILE A 86 21.78 -3.32 5.39
N PRO A 87 21.85 -4.67 5.30
CA PRO A 87 21.10 -5.41 4.30
C PRO A 87 19.59 -5.27 4.53
N LEU A 88 18.81 -5.23 3.45
CA LEU A 88 17.35 -5.24 3.55
C LEU A 88 16.84 -6.46 4.33
N SER A 89 17.50 -7.63 4.22
CA SER A 89 17.13 -8.83 5.00
C SER A 89 17.14 -8.57 6.49
N GLN A 90 18.17 -7.88 7.01
CA GLN A 90 18.28 -7.55 8.43
C GLN A 90 17.16 -6.59 8.87
N VAL A 91 16.80 -5.62 8.03
CA VAL A 91 15.66 -4.73 8.29
C VAL A 91 14.36 -5.53 8.36
N LEU A 92 14.14 -6.45 7.42
CA LEU A 92 12.94 -7.29 7.35
C LEU A 92 12.83 -8.28 8.50
N GLU A 93 13.94 -8.89 8.93
CA GLU A 93 14.01 -9.74 10.12
C GLU A 93 13.65 -8.96 11.38
N GLU A 94 14.05 -7.69 11.45
CA GLU A 94 13.81 -6.86 12.62
C GLU A 94 12.37 -6.34 12.72
N VAL A 95 11.80 -5.81 11.63
CA VAL A 95 10.51 -5.10 11.66
C VAL A 95 9.35 -5.89 11.06
N GLY A 96 9.64 -6.98 10.35
CA GLY A 96 8.66 -7.74 9.60
C GLY A 96 8.35 -7.14 8.23
N ARG A 97 7.93 -8.02 7.30
CA ARG A 97 7.64 -7.66 5.91
C ARG A 97 6.51 -6.65 5.76
N ASP A 98 5.46 -6.80 6.57
CA ASP A 98 4.26 -5.98 6.47
C ASP A 98 4.53 -4.54 6.89
N ALA A 99 5.24 -4.33 7.99
CA ALA A 99 5.67 -3.00 8.41
C ALA A 99 6.57 -2.36 7.36
N ALA A 100 7.61 -3.06 6.90
CA ALA A 100 8.50 -2.52 5.87
C ALA A 100 7.72 -2.10 4.61
N ARG A 101 6.84 -2.96 4.08
CA ARG A 101 5.99 -2.64 2.93
C ARG A 101 5.10 -1.43 3.19
N PHE A 102 4.38 -1.41 4.33
CA PHE A 102 3.45 -0.33 4.64
C PHE A 102 4.18 1.01 4.67
N PHE A 103 5.28 1.11 5.43
CA PHE A 103 6.02 2.35 5.57
C PHE A 103 6.67 2.82 4.26
N PHE A 104 7.26 1.92 3.47
CA PHE A 104 7.84 2.29 2.17
C PHE A 104 6.80 2.79 1.17
N LEU A 105 5.54 2.37 1.33
CA LEU A 105 4.42 2.80 0.51
C LEU A 105 3.64 3.99 1.10
N THR A 106 4.07 4.61 2.22
CA THR A 106 3.36 5.78 2.79
C THR A 106 3.68 7.10 2.11
N ARG A 107 4.66 7.11 1.21
CA ARG A 107 5.23 8.32 0.62
C ARG A 107 5.19 8.25 -0.90
N THR A 108 5.19 9.42 -1.54
CA THR A 108 5.40 9.51 -2.99
C THR A 108 6.80 9.03 -3.32
N TRP A 109 6.96 8.42 -4.49
CA TRP A 109 8.23 7.84 -4.94
C TRP A 109 9.37 8.88 -5.00
N ASP A 110 9.06 10.14 -5.28
CA ASP A 110 10.00 11.26 -5.37
C ASP A 110 10.35 11.90 -4.02
N SER A 111 9.84 11.40 -2.90
CA SER A 111 10.08 11.96 -1.56
C SER A 111 11.03 11.11 -0.73
N HIS A 112 11.89 11.77 0.04
CA HIS A 112 12.75 11.10 1.01
C HIS A 112 11.92 10.46 2.13
N LEU A 113 12.36 9.29 2.59
CA LEU A 113 11.74 8.57 3.70
C LEU A 113 12.73 8.36 4.84
N ASP A 114 12.40 8.89 6.01
CA ASP A 114 13.06 8.54 7.28
C ASP A 114 12.31 7.36 7.91
N PHE A 115 12.83 6.15 7.75
CA PHE A 115 12.24 4.91 8.25
C PHE A 115 12.68 4.62 9.69
N ASP A 116 11.74 4.68 10.63
CA ASP A 116 11.97 4.46 12.05
C ASP A 116 11.78 2.99 12.41
N LEU A 117 12.89 2.28 12.66
CA LEU A 117 12.86 0.85 12.98
C LEU A 117 12.13 0.57 14.29
N ASP A 118 12.27 1.48 15.28
CA ASP A 118 11.65 1.27 16.59
C ASP A 118 10.13 1.47 16.51
N LEU A 119 9.66 2.42 15.70
CA LEU A 119 8.22 2.60 15.47
C LEU A 119 7.62 1.40 14.70
N ALA A 120 8.32 0.93 13.66
CA ALA A 120 7.84 -0.14 12.81
C ALA A 120 7.64 -1.48 13.55
N LYS A 121 8.35 -1.69 14.66
CA LYS A 121 8.25 -2.88 15.51
C LYS A 121 7.14 -2.83 16.56
N LYS A 122 6.62 -1.63 16.86
CA LYS A 122 5.66 -1.48 17.95
C LYS A 122 4.33 -2.11 17.59
N GLU A 123 3.78 -2.88 18.52
CA GLU A 123 2.40 -3.36 18.49
C GLU A 123 1.48 -2.36 19.21
N THR A 124 1.55 -1.11 18.77
CA THR A 124 0.82 0.00 19.38
C THR A 124 0.13 0.84 18.30
N PRO A 125 -0.91 1.62 18.65
CA PRO A 125 -1.64 2.45 17.68
C PRO A 125 -0.78 3.47 16.92
N GLU A 126 0.40 3.84 17.45
CA GLU A 126 1.35 4.71 16.74
C GLU A 126 1.96 4.03 15.50
N ASN A 127 1.99 2.70 15.46
CA ASN A 127 2.40 1.95 14.28
C ASN A 127 1.23 1.84 13.29
N PRO A 128 1.31 2.51 12.12
CA PRO A 128 0.18 2.59 11.19
C PRO A 128 -0.23 1.22 10.64
N VAL A 129 0.70 0.29 10.38
CA VAL A 129 0.31 -1.04 9.89
C VAL A 129 -0.41 -1.84 10.96
N PHE A 130 0.08 -1.80 12.20
CA PHE A 130 -0.54 -2.47 13.33
C PHE A 130 -1.95 -1.91 13.56
N TYR A 131 -2.11 -0.59 13.52
CA TYR A 131 -3.41 0.08 13.68
C TYR A 131 -4.45 -0.42 12.67
N VAL A 132 -4.07 -0.54 11.40
CA VAL A 132 -4.94 -1.03 10.32
C VAL A 132 -5.24 -2.53 10.47
N GLN A 133 -4.22 -3.34 10.70
CA GLN A 133 -4.39 -4.78 10.87
C GLN A 133 -5.26 -5.10 12.10
N TYR A 134 -5.11 -4.32 13.16
CA TYR A 134 -5.92 -4.43 14.36
C TYR A 134 -7.39 -4.09 14.11
N ALA A 135 -7.69 -3.09 13.27
CA ALA A 135 -9.05 -2.83 12.81
C ALA A 135 -9.65 -4.06 12.11
N HIS A 136 -8.91 -4.67 11.17
CA HIS A 136 -9.35 -5.87 10.47
C HIS A 136 -9.57 -7.07 11.42
N ALA A 137 -8.64 -7.33 12.32
CA ALA A 137 -8.74 -8.41 13.32
C ALA A 137 -9.94 -8.20 14.26
N ARG A 138 -10.16 -6.96 14.71
CA ARG A 138 -11.31 -6.61 15.55
C ARG A 138 -12.63 -6.84 14.82
N ILE A 139 -12.75 -6.42 13.56
CA ILE A 139 -13.95 -6.68 12.77
C ILE A 139 -14.19 -8.19 12.63
N SER A 140 -13.13 -8.95 12.35
CA SER A 140 -13.19 -10.42 12.25
C SER A 140 -13.72 -11.04 13.55
N SER A 141 -13.24 -10.56 14.70
CA SER A 141 -13.72 -10.97 16.03
C SER A 141 -15.21 -10.65 16.24
N ILE A 142 -15.67 -9.45 15.85
CA ILE A 142 -17.10 -9.06 15.94
C ILE A 142 -17.98 -10.02 15.12
N LEU A 143 -17.58 -10.32 13.88
CA LEU A 143 -18.32 -11.22 13.00
C LEU A 143 -18.33 -12.65 13.55
N ASN A 144 -17.22 -13.12 14.10
CA ASN A 144 -17.16 -14.44 14.74
C ASN A 144 -18.04 -14.52 15.99
N LYS A 145 -18.07 -13.45 16.80
CA LYS A 145 -18.97 -13.34 17.96
C LYS A 145 -20.45 -13.32 17.57
N ALA A 146 -20.80 -12.70 16.45
CA ALA A 146 -22.17 -12.76 15.92
C ALA A 146 -22.55 -14.21 15.54
N ARG A 147 -21.68 -14.89 14.79
CA ARG A 147 -21.90 -16.28 14.37
C ARG A 147 -22.03 -17.24 15.55
N SER A 148 -21.20 -17.11 16.59
CA SER A 148 -21.26 -17.98 17.77
C SER A 148 -22.55 -17.80 18.58
N ARG A 149 -23.20 -16.63 18.46
CA ARG A 149 -24.53 -16.35 19.02
C ARG A 149 -25.69 -16.76 18.10
N GLY A 150 -25.40 -17.39 16.96
CA GLY A 150 -26.42 -17.76 15.97
C GLY A 150 -26.95 -16.59 15.13
N ILE A 151 -26.35 -15.40 15.24
CA ILE A 151 -26.77 -14.23 14.47
C ILE A 151 -26.25 -14.37 13.04
N LYS A 152 -27.17 -14.38 12.07
CA LYS A 152 -26.83 -14.43 10.64
C LYS A 152 -26.27 -13.07 10.20
N ILE A 153 -25.10 -13.08 9.59
CA ILE A 153 -24.53 -11.90 8.94
C ILE A 153 -25.19 -11.78 7.56
N PRO A 154 -25.86 -10.66 7.23
CA PRO A 154 -26.48 -10.50 5.93
C PRO A 154 -25.44 -10.57 4.80
N SER A 155 -25.76 -11.28 3.72
CA SER A 155 -24.92 -11.39 2.52
C SER A 155 -25.32 -10.43 1.40
N SER A 156 -26.44 -9.71 1.56
CA SER A 156 -26.95 -8.77 0.56
C SER A 156 -27.56 -7.55 1.24
N SER A 157 -27.70 -6.47 0.47
CA SER A 157 -28.29 -5.20 0.89
C SER A 157 -29.80 -5.26 1.13
N LYS A 158 -30.43 -6.44 1.07
CA LYS A 158 -31.88 -6.64 1.28
C LYS A 158 -32.34 -6.41 2.74
N GLY A 159 -31.44 -6.03 3.65
CA GLY A 159 -31.77 -5.66 5.03
C GLY A 159 -32.26 -4.22 5.17
N LYS A 160 -32.64 -3.83 6.38
CA LYS A 160 -33.07 -2.46 6.74
C LYS A 160 -31.87 -1.50 6.87
N LEU A 161 -31.16 -1.27 5.76
CA LEU A 161 -29.97 -0.41 5.73
C LEU A 161 -30.29 1.07 5.92
N ASP A 162 -31.56 1.46 5.77
CA ASP A 162 -32.11 2.78 6.09
C ASP A 162 -31.94 3.16 7.57
N LEU A 163 -31.71 2.17 8.45
CA LEU A 163 -31.40 2.39 9.86
C LEU A 163 -29.96 2.91 10.10
N LEU A 164 -29.07 2.86 9.10
CA LEU A 164 -27.70 3.36 9.20
C LEU A 164 -27.67 4.89 9.03
N VAL A 165 -28.08 5.61 10.08
CA VAL A 165 -28.23 7.07 10.07
C VAL A 165 -27.10 7.81 10.77
N ALA A 166 -26.29 7.12 11.58
CA ALA A 166 -25.26 7.78 12.35
C ALA A 166 -24.16 8.39 11.45
N PRO A 167 -23.56 9.52 11.83
CA PRO A 167 -22.51 10.17 11.03
C PRO A 167 -21.34 9.24 10.71
N GLU A 168 -20.91 8.42 11.67
CA GLU A 168 -19.79 7.49 11.51
C GLU A 168 -20.12 6.34 10.57
N GLU A 169 -21.36 5.83 10.60
CA GLU A 169 -21.84 4.80 9.66
C GLU A 169 -21.82 5.33 8.23
N ARG A 170 -22.37 6.53 8.02
CA ARG A 170 -22.39 7.20 6.71
C ARG A 170 -20.98 7.51 6.21
N LYS A 171 -20.06 7.85 7.10
CA LYS A 171 -18.65 8.07 6.75
C LYS A 171 -18.00 6.78 6.25
N LEU A 172 -18.17 5.66 6.96
CA LEU A 172 -17.68 4.35 6.49
C LEU A 172 -18.27 3.97 5.13
N MET A 173 -19.57 4.15 4.94
CA MET A 173 -20.22 3.87 3.65
C MET A 173 -19.61 4.70 2.53
N ARG A 174 -19.36 6.00 2.76
CA ARG A 174 -18.75 6.88 1.76
C ARG A 174 -17.33 6.41 1.39
N GLU A 175 -16.49 6.10 2.38
CA GLU A 175 -15.13 5.62 2.11
C GLU A 175 -15.13 4.32 1.29
N LEU A 176 -16.10 3.43 1.51
CA LEU A 176 -16.27 2.20 0.74
C LEU A 176 -16.77 2.46 -0.69
N CYS A 177 -17.70 3.42 -0.87
CA CYS A 177 -18.20 3.78 -2.19
C CYS A 177 -17.12 4.41 -3.08
N LEU A 178 -16.18 5.16 -2.50
CA LEU A 178 -15.10 5.82 -3.23
C LEU A 178 -13.91 4.89 -3.51
N LEU A 179 -13.86 3.72 -2.86
CA LEU A 179 -12.71 2.82 -2.96
C LEU A 179 -12.40 2.37 -4.41
N PRO A 180 -13.37 1.97 -5.26
CA PRO A 180 -13.06 1.53 -6.62
C PRO A 180 -12.38 2.61 -7.47
N ASP A 181 -12.87 3.85 -7.38
CA ASP A 181 -12.29 5.00 -8.10
C ASP A 181 -10.88 5.31 -7.58
N MET A 182 -10.69 5.26 -6.26
CA MET A 182 -9.36 5.45 -5.67
C MET A 182 -8.36 4.38 -6.13
N ILE A 183 -8.76 3.09 -6.16
CA ILE A 183 -7.89 2.02 -6.63
C ILE A 183 -7.48 2.27 -8.08
N LYS A 184 -8.45 2.66 -8.91
CA LYS A 184 -8.20 3.00 -10.31
C LYS A 184 -7.22 4.17 -10.43
N GLU A 185 -7.48 5.28 -9.73
CA GLU A 185 -6.62 6.47 -9.74
C GLU A 185 -5.20 6.13 -9.28
N ALA A 186 -5.04 5.38 -8.19
CA ALA A 186 -3.73 4.97 -7.68
C ALA A 186 -2.96 4.08 -8.67
N GLY A 187 -3.68 3.24 -9.44
CA GLY A 187 -3.09 2.43 -10.50
C GLY A 187 -2.67 3.25 -11.72
N GLU A 188 -3.52 4.18 -12.17
CA GLU A 188 -3.26 5.04 -13.33
C GLU A 188 -2.13 6.05 -13.06
N SER A 189 -2.06 6.62 -11.85
CA SER A 189 -1.01 7.57 -11.46
C SER A 189 0.26 6.89 -10.93
N LEU A 190 0.22 5.58 -10.69
CA LEU A 190 1.29 4.79 -10.06
C LEU A 190 1.63 5.31 -8.65
N GLU A 191 0.59 5.61 -7.87
CA GLU A 191 0.67 6.21 -6.53
C GLU A 191 0.06 5.29 -5.46
N PRO A 192 0.72 4.17 -5.11
CA PRO A 192 0.19 3.22 -4.12
C PRO A 192 0.04 3.82 -2.71
N HIS A 193 0.67 4.96 -2.42
CA HIS A 193 0.52 5.66 -1.14
C HIS A 193 -0.88 6.20 -0.87
N ARG A 194 -1.70 6.38 -1.90
CA ARG A 194 -3.12 6.71 -1.73
C ARG A 194 -3.86 5.59 -1.00
N LEU A 195 -3.50 4.34 -1.28
CA LEU A 195 -4.11 3.16 -0.66
C LEU A 195 -3.73 3.03 0.83
N THR A 196 -2.47 3.35 1.19
CA THR A 196 -2.06 3.37 2.61
C THR A 196 -2.79 4.47 3.39
N ALA A 197 -3.00 5.64 2.79
CA ALA A 197 -3.78 6.73 3.39
C ALA A 197 -5.27 6.35 3.58
N TRP A 198 -5.88 5.66 2.62
CA TRP A 198 -7.25 5.17 2.77
C TRP A 198 -7.38 4.11 3.86
N LEU A 199 -6.44 3.16 3.95
CA LEU A 199 -6.42 2.17 5.02
C LEU A 199 -6.41 2.86 6.40
N GLN A 200 -5.57 3.88 6.60
CA GLN A 200 -5.55 4.67 7.84
C GLN A 200 -6.88 5.36 8.10
N THR A 201 -7.46 5.98 7.07
CA THR A 201 -8.73 6.73 7.17
C THR A 201 -9.89 5.82 7.55
N VAL A 202 -10.00 4.65 6.92
CA VAL A 202 -11.05 3.66 7.21
C VAL A 202 -10.85 3.01 8.56
N ALA A 203 -9.61 2.65 8.93
CA ALA A 203 -9.31 2.10 10.26
C ALA A 203 -9.69 3.09 11.37
N SER A 204 -9.28 4.37 11.22
CA SER A 204 -9.62 5.43 12.19
C SER A 204 -11.12 5.65 12.29
N THR A 205 -11.81 5.73 11.15
CA THR A 205 -13.27 5.91 11.10
C THR A 205 -13.99 4.71 11.72
N PHE A 206 -13.51 3.48 11.49
CA PHE A 206 -14.07 2.28 12.09
C PHE A 206 -13.87 2.27 13.62
N HIS A 207 -12.69 2.64 14.10
CA HIS A 207 -12.42 2.72 15.54
C HIS A 207 -13.30 3.75 16.26
N GLN A 208 -13.55 4.89 15.62
CA GLN A 208 -14.49 5.88 16.12
C GLN A 208 -15.92 5.33 16.14
N PHE A 209 -16.37 4.74 15.02
CA PHE A 209 -17.68 4.08 14.92
C PHE A 209 -17.88 3.05 16.04
N TYR A 210 -16.90 2.16 16.24
CA TYR A 210 -17.00 1.09 17.24
C TYR A 210 -17.00 1.60 18.68
N THR A 211 -16.30 2.71 18.96
CA THR A 211 -16.30 3.35 20.28
C THR A 211 -17.66 3.94 20.62
N LEU A 212 -18.34 4.54 19.63
CA LEU A 212 -19.60 5.26 19.83
C LEU A 212 -20.84 4.38 19.67
N HIS A 213 -20.75 3.32 18.87
CA HIS A 213 -21.90 2.53 18.43
C HIS A 213 -21.68 1.04 18.66
N GLN A 214 -22.60 0.43 19.40
CA GLN A 214 -22.62 -1.01 19.57
C GLN A 214 -23.08 -1.72 18.29
N VAL A 215 -22.26 -2.62 17.76
CA VAL A 215 -22.57 -3.39 16.54
C VAL A 215 -23.60 -4.50 16.79
N ILE A 216 -23.49 -5.19 17.92
CA ILE A 216 -24.43 -6.25 18.33
C ILE A 216 -25.12 -5.78 19.61
N GLY A 217 -26.29 -5.17 19.47
CA GLY A 217 -27.08 -4.60 20.56
C GLY A 217 -28.45 -5.26 20.71
N GLU A 218 -29.36 -4.58 21.42
CA GLU A 218 -30.73 -5.06 21.66
C GLU A 218 -31.62 -4.99 20.42
N ASN A 219 -31.42 -3.98 19.57
CA ASN A 219 -32.15 -3.86 18.31
C ASN A 219 -31.53 -4.78 17.25
N GLU A 220 -32.22 -5.88 16.95
CA GLU A 220 -31.77 -6.90 16.00
C GLU A 220 -31.64 -6.37 14.57
N ASP A 221 -32.59 -5.53 14.11
CA ASP A 221 -32.57 -4.96 12.76
C ASP A 221 -31.37 -4.03 12.56
N LEU A 222 -31.12 -3.13 13.53
CA LEU A 222 -29.97 -2.23 13.49
C LEU A 222 -28.65 -3.02 13.61
N SER A 223 -28.62 -4.04 14.47
CA SER A 223 -27.45 -4.92 14.60
C SER A 223 -27.16 -5.64 13.29
N SER A 224 -28.19 -6.15 12.61
CA SER A 224 -28.09 -6.77 11.29
C SER A 224 -27.52 -5.81 10.25
N ALA A 225 -28.02 -4.57 10.20
CA ALA A 225 -27.51 -3.52 9.30
C ALA A 225 -26.05 -3.15 9.60
N ARG A 226 -25.67 -3.00 10.87
CA ARG A 226 -24.29 -2.71 11.28
C ARG A 226 -23.34 -3.88 10.99
N LEU A 227 -23.80 -5.12 11.19
CA LEU A 227 -23.03 -6.32 10.83
C LEU A 227 -22.74 -6.40 9.33
N PHE A 228 -23.71 -6.00 8.50
CA PHE A 228 -23.51 -5.87 7.05
C PHE A 228 -22.45 -4.80 6.73
N LEU A 229 -22.54 -3.60 7.34
CA LEU A 229 -21.57 -2.52 7.14
C LEU A 229 -20.16 -2.93 7.55
N VAL A 230 -19.96 -3.47 8.76
CA VAL A 230 -18.62 -3.88 9.20
C VAL A 230 -18.08 -5.03 8.35
N LYS A 231 -18.93 -5.91 7.82
CA LYS A 231 -18.50 -6.94 6.87
C LYS A 231 -17.98 -6.31 5.57
N ALA A 232 -18.63 -5.28 5.06
CA ALA A 232 -18.15 -4.54 3.89
C ALA A 232 -16.81 -3.84 4.17
N VAL A 233 -16.65 -3.22 5.35
CA VAL A 233 -15.38 -2.64 5.81
C VAL A 233 -14.27 -3.71 5.87
N GLN A 234 -14.57 -4.89 6.42
CA GLN A 234 -13.61 -6.00 6.47
C GLN A 234 -13.08 -6.36 5.08
N ILE A 235 -13.99 -6.49 4.11
CA ILE A 235 -13.65 -6.84 2.73
C ILE A 235 -12.77 -5.75 2.13
N GLY A 236 -13.17 -4.47 2.23
CA GLY A 236 -12.39 -3.36 1.70
C GLY A 236 -10.98 -3.28 2.29
N LEU A 237 -10.84 -3.40 3.62
CA LEU A 237 -9.54 -3.42 4.29
C LEU A 237 -8.67 -4.58 3.77
N ARG A 238 -9.23 -5.79 3.73
CA ARG A 238 -8.51 -6.98 3.27
C ARG A 238 -8.06 -6.85 1.82
N ASP A 239 -8.94 -6.40 0.95
CA ASP A 239 -8.66 -6.33 -0.49
C ASP A 239 -7.57 -5.29 -0.77
N VAL A 240 -7.57 -4.13 -0.08
CA VAL A 240 -6.51 -3.12 -0.22
C VAL A 240 -5.19 -3.56 0.42
N LEU A 241 -5.22 -4.21 1.60
CA LEU A 241 -4.02 -4.80 2.20
C LEU A 241 -3.37 -5.83 1.25
N ASN A 242 -4.18 -6.68 0.63
CA ASN A 242 -3.72 -7.67 -0.35
C ASN A 242 -3.11 -7.03 -1.60
N LEU A 243 -3.71 -5.95 -2.13
CA LEU A 243 -3.14 -5.19 -3.26
C LEU A 243 -1.73 -4.66 -2.94
N LEU A 244 -1.50 -4.25 -1.70
CA LEU A 244 -0.19 -3.78 -1.23
C LEU A 244 0.76 -4.93 -0.80
N GLY A 245 0.28 -6.18 -0.83
CA GLY A 245 1.04 -7.36 -0.41
C GLY A 245 1.33 -7.43 1.09
N ILE A 246 0.44 -6.84 1.90
CA ILE A 246 0.43 -6.80 3.37
C ILE A 246 -0.64 -7.77 3.88
N SER A 247 -0.39 -8.47 4.99
CA SER A 247 -1.38 -9.40 5.55
C SER A 247 -2.57 -8.69 6.21
N ALA A 248 -3.71 -9.36 6.19
CA ALA A 248 -4.95 -8.95 6.84
C ALA A 248 -5.33 -9.99 7.92
N PRO A 249 -4.72 -9.94 9.11
CA PRO A 249 -4.92 -10.97 10.13
C PRO A 249 -6.36 -10.97 10.65
N GLU A 250 -6.94 -12.14 10.85
CA GLU A 250 -8.25 -12.29 11.48
C GLU A 250 -8.18 -12.20 13.02
N THR A 251 -6.98 -12.34 13.59
CA THR A 251 -6.68 -12.29 15.02
C THR A 251 -5.34 -11.59 15.24
N MET A 252 -5.26 -10.70 16.23
CA MET A 252 -4.05 -10.03 16.71
C MET A 252 -4.12 -9.87 18.23
#